data_AF-A0A392NQT5-F1
#
_entry.id   AF-A0A392NQT5-F1
#
_cell.length_a   1.000
_cell.length_b   1.000
_cell.length_c   1.000
_cell.angle_alpha   90.00
_cell.angle_beta   90.00
_cell.angle_gamma   90.00
#
_symmetry.space_group_name_H-M   'P 1'
#
loop_
_entity.id
_entity.type
_entity.pdbx_description
1 polymer ?
#
loop_
_entity_poly.entity_id
_entity_poly.type
_entity_poly.pdbx_seq_one_letter_code
_entity_poly.pdbx_strand_id
1 'polypeptide(L)'
;MKQALQRYSHILSADDHYTSWQEVEADCKEDPEGLALRLAGKGAVSAALEVAESAGLSIDLRRELQGRQLVKLLTADPLNGGGPAEASRFLSSLRDTDDALPVAMGAMQLLPNLRSKQLL
;
A
#
# COMPACT_ATOMS: atom_id res chain seq x y z
N MET A 1 17.91 -12.14 4.74
CA MET A 1 18.15 -11.24 5.90
C MET A 1 18.09 -9.76 5.53
N LYS A 2 18.96 -9.25 4.62
CA LYS A 2 19.04 -7.81 4.30
C LYS A 2 17.72 -7.18 3.84
N GLN A 3 16.98 -7.84 2.94
CA GLN A 3 15.68 -7.37 2.45
C GLN A 3 14.61 -7.34 3.56
N ALA A 4 14.60 -8.34 4.45
CA ALA A 4 13.66 -8.38 5.58
C ALA A 4 13.94 -7.23 6.57
N LEU A 5 15.21 -6.96 6.88
CA LEU A 5 15.59 -5.84 7.76
C LEU A 5 15.25 -4.47 7.16
N GLN A 6 15.37 -4.30 5.83
CA GLN A 6 14.94 -3.08 5.16
C GLN A 6 13.42 -2.87 5.29
N ARG A 7 12.63 -3.92 5.05
CA ARG A 7 11.18 -3.90 5.27
C ARG A 7 10.84 -3.58 6.73
N TYR A 8 11.48 -4.25 7.69
CA TYR A 8 11.21 -3.99 9.11
C TYR A 8 11.57 -2.56 9.50
N SER A 9 12.66 -2.00 8.97
CA SER A 9 13.00 -0.59 9.20
C SER A 9 11.98 0.37 8.59
N HIS A 10 11.41 0.04 7.44
CA HIS A 10 10.36 0.84 6.81
C HIS A 10 9.07 0.81 7.63
N ILE A 11 8.64 -0.38 8.07
CA ILE A 11 7.48 -0.55 8.97
C ILE A 11 7.69 0.16 10.30
N LEU A 12 8.87 0.01 10.92
CA LEU A 12 9.24 0.69 12.17
C LEU A 12 9.16 2.22 12.04
N SER A 13 9.52 2.76 10.87
CA SER A 13 9.44 4.21 10.61
C SER A 13 7.99 4.68 10.36
N ALA A 14 7.10 3.76 10.01
CA ALA A 14 5.71 4.02 9.63
C ALA A 14 4.71 3.79 10.78
N ASP A 15 5.12 3.05 11.81
CA ASP A 15 4.30 2.72 12.97
C ASP A 15 5.08 3.02 14.27
N ASP A 16 4.68 4.10 14.92
CA ASP A 16 5.21 4.60 16.19
C ASP A 16 4.96 3.67 17.39
N HIS A 17 4.17 2.61 17.21
CA HIS A 17 3.95 1.58 18.22
C HIS A 17 5.21 0.76 18.51
N TYR A 18 6.12 0.63 17.54
CA TYR A 18 7.31 -0.18 17.67
C TYR A 18 8.52 0.62 18.15
N THR A 19 9.33 -0.02 18.98
CA THR A 19 10.61 0.51 19.45
C THR A 19 11.81 -0.21 18.86
N SER A 20 11.59 -1.39 18.25
CA SER A 20 12.65 -2.21 17.67
C SER A 20 12.18 -3.00 16.45
N TRP A 21 13.12 -3.40 15.59
CA TRP A 21 12.81 -4.23 14.41
C TRP A 21 12.40 -5.66 14.79
N GLN A 22 12.76 -6.14 15.99
CA GLN A 22 12.35 -7.45 16.50
C GLN A 22 10.86 -7.50 16.83
N GLU A 23 10.28 -6.42 17.34
CA GLU A 23 8.83 -6.33 17.58
C GLU A 23 8.07 -6.36 16.25
N VAL A 24 8.56 -5.64 15.24
CA VAL A 24 8.01 -5.70 13.87
C VAL A 24 8.09 -7.12 13.31
N GLU A 25 9.23 -7.78 13.48
CA GLU A 25 9.41 -9.17 13.02
C GLU A 25 8.43 -10.13 13.71
N ALA A 26 8.21 -9.97 15.03
CA ALA A 26 7.28 -10.79 15.79
C ALA A 26 5.84 -10.60 15.28
N ASP A 27 5.41 -9.36 15.08
CA ASP A 27 4.04 -9.08 14.62
C ASP A 27 3.81 -9.52 13.17
N CYS A 28 4.83 -9.38 12.30
CA CYS A 28 4.81 -9.96 10.95
C CYS A 28 4.62 -11.50 10.94
N LYS A 29 4.99 -12.19 12.03
CA LYS A 29 4.82 -13.65 12.18
C LYS A 29 3.49 -14.01 12.84
N GLU A 30 3.02 -13.19 13.78
CA GLU A 30 1.83 -13.44 14.58
C GLU A 30 0.55 -13.07 13.83
N ASP A 31 0.46 -11.84 13.33
CA ASP A 31 -0.72 -11.31 12.63
C ASP A 31 -0.32 -10.37 11.46
N PRO A 32 0.22 -10.93 10.36
CA PRO A 32 0.61 -10.12 9.20
C PRO A 32 -0.57 -9.38 8.56
N GLU A 33 -1.78 -9.94 8.62
CA GLU A 33 -2.97 -9.30 8.05
C GLU A 33 -3.42 -8.11 8.89
N GLY A 34 -3.53 -8.27 10.21
CA GLY A 34 -3.84 -7.16 11.12
C GLY A 34 -2.79 -6.06 11.08
N LEU A 35 -1.51 -6.41 10.99
CA LEU A 35 -0.42 -5.45 10.77
C LEU A 35 -0.60 -4.67 9.46
N ALA A 36 -0.85 -5.35 8.34
CA ALA A 36 -1.04 -4.71 7.05
C ALA A 36 -2.25 -3.75 7.08
N LEU A 37 -3.38 -4.17 7.66
CA LEU A 37 -4.57 -3.35 7.79
C LEU A 37 -4.33 -2.12 8.69
N ARG A 38 -3.60 -2.29 9.80
CA ARG A 38 -3.25 -1.18 10.70
C ARG A 38 -2.37 -0.15 10.01
N LEU A 39 -1.31 -0.57 9.30
CA LEU A 39 -0.44 0.30 8.53
C LEU A 39 -1.23 1.06 7.44
N ALA A 40 -2.12 0.37 6.73
CA ALA A 40 -2.98 0.99 5.73
C ALA A 40 -3.92 2.03 6.35
N GLY A 41 -4.49 1.74 7.52
CA GLY A 41 -5.32 2.67 8.30
C GLY A 41 -4.58 3.94 8.74
N LYS A 42 -3.27 3.84 9.00
CA LYS A 42 -2.39 4.99 9.29
C LYS A 42 -1.92 5.73 8.02
N GLY A 43 -2.28 5.30 6.81
CA GLY A 43 -1.82 5.88 5.55
C GLY A 43 -0.42 5.41 5.09
N ALA A 44 0.17 4.46 5.81
CA ALA A 44 1.43 3.80 5.48
C ALA A 44 1.23 2.65 4.49
N VAL A 45 0.49 2.90 3.40
CA VAL A 45 0.03 1.87 2.47
C VAL A 45 1.19 1.14 1.77
N SER A 46 2.31 1.81 1.51
CA SER A 46 3.52 1.15 0.98
C SER A 46 4.09 0.09 1.94
N ALA A 47 4.15 0.40 3.25
CA ALA A 47 4.61 -0.56 4.25
C ALA A 47 3.59 -1.71 4.41
N ALA A 48 2.29 -1.41 4.34
CA ALA A 48 1.24 -2.43 4.33
C ALA A 48 1.38 -3.41 3.16
N LEU A 49 1.71 -2.92 1.96
CA LEU A 49 1.97 -3.75 0.79
C LEU A 49 3.18 -4.65 0.98
N GLU A 50 4.28 -4.14 1.55
CA GLU A 50 5.46 -4.96 1.83
C GLU A 50 5.13 -6.12 2.80
N VAL A 51 4.29 -5.88 3.81
CA VAL A 51 3.81 -6.93 4.73
C VAL A 51 2.98 -7.94 3.95
N ALA A 52 1.96 -7.49 3.22
CA ALA A 52 1.04 -8.35 2.50
C ALA A 52 1.71 -9.22 1.43
N GLU A 53 2.67 -8.66 0.68
CA GLU A 53 3.45 -9.39 -0.31
C GLU A 53 4.39 -10.41 0.34
N SER A 54 5.04 -10.03 1.44
CA SER A 54 6.01 -10.91 2.09
C SER A 54 5.38 -12.08 2.84
N ALA A 55 4.19 -11.90 3.39
CA ALA A 55 3.42 -12.93 4.08
C ALA A 55 2.56 -13.76 3.11
N GLY A 56 2.52 -13.41 1.82
CA GLY A 56 1.70 -14.11 0.83
C GLY A 56 0.21 -13.99 1.10
N LEU A 57 -0.24 -12.83 1.61
CA LEU A 57 -1.64 -12.59 1.91
C LEU A 57 -2.52 -12.65 0.66
N SER A 58 -3.83 -12.75 0.88
CA SER A 58 -4.82 -12.93 -0.17
C SER A 58 -4.66 -11.92 -1.31
N ILE A 59 -4.97 -12.38 -2.53
CA ILE A 59 -4.92 -11.50 -3.71
C ILE A 59 -5.88 -10.33 -3.58
N ASP A 60 -7.03 -10.53 -2.95
CA ASP A 60 -8.03 -9.49 -2.73
C ASP A 60 -7.50 -8.39 -1.80
N LEU A 61 -6.86 -8.75 -0.69
CA LEU A 61 -6.24 -7.78 0.21
C LEU A 61 -5.09 -7.03 -0.47
N ARG A 62 -4.24 -7.74 -1.23
CA ARG A 62 -3.15 -7.08 -1.97
C ARG A 62 -3.68 -6.09 -3.00
N ARG A 63 -4.72 -6.45 -3.76
CA ARG A 63 -5.39 -5.55 -4.72
C ARG A 63 -6.02 -4.34 -4.04
N GLU A 64 -6.65 -4.53 -2.89
CA GLU A 64 -7.21 -3.42 -2.11
C GLU A 64 -6.11 -2.44 -1.67
N LEU A 65 -5.03 -2.95 -1.09
CA LEU A 65 -3.88 -2.14 -0.67
C LEU A 65 -3.21 -1.45 -1.86
N GLN A 66 -3.08 -2.13 -3.01
CA GLN A 66 -2.57 -1.53 -4.24
C GLN A 66 -3.49 -0.41 -4.74
N GLY A 67 -4.80 -0.57 -4.65
CA GLY A 67 -5.77 0.47 -4.98
C GLY A 67 -5.63 1.70 -4.08
N ARG A 68 -5.46 1.49 -2.77
CA ARG A 68 -5.19 2.57 -1.81
C ARG A 68 -3.85 3.27 -2.09
N GLN A 69 -2.81 2.53 -2.48
CA GLN A 69 -1.51 3.09 -2.85
C GLN A 69 -1.62 3.93 -4.13
N LEU A 70 -2.38 3.45 -5.11
CA LEU A 70 -2.65 4.20 -6.34
C LEU A 70 -3.38 5.51 -6.06
N VAL A 71 -4.38 5.51 -5.16
CA VAL A 71 -5.03 6.76 -4.70
C VAL A 71 -4.02 7.69 -4.03
N LYS A 72 -3.16 7.16 -3.15
CA LYS A 72 -2.12 7.96 -2.49
C LYS A 72 -1.19 8.62 -3.51
N LEU A 73 -0.75 7.89 -4.54
CA LEU A 73 0.08 8.44 -5.61
C LEU A 73 -0.67 9.51 -6.39
N LEU A 74 -1.91 9.24 -6.82
CA LEU A 74 -2.71 10.18 -7.62
C LEU A 74 -3.07 11.48 -6.90
N THR A 75 -3.14 11.45 -5.57
CA THR A 75 -3.53 12.60 -4.74
C THR A 75 -2.34 13.36 -4.15
N ALA A 76 -1.15 12.75 -4.14
CA ALA A 76 0.07 13.39 -3.67
C ALA A 76 0.60 14.44 -4.66
N ASP A 77 1.29 15.44 -4.12
CA ASP A 77 1.99 16.46 -4.91
C ASP A 77 3.05 15.80 -5.82
N PRO A 78 3.04 16.08 -7.14
CA PRO A 78 4.07 15.59 -8.05
C PRO A 78 5.52 15.90 -7.62
N LEU A 79 5.75 17.00 -6.90
CA LEU A 79 7.08 17.35 -6.37
C LEU A 79 7.53 16.42 -5.23
N ASN A 80 6.59 15.70 -4.60
CA ASN A 80 6.84 14.76 -3.51
C ASN A 80 6.73 13.29 -3.96
N GLY A 81 6.91 13.02 -5.27
CA GLY A 81 6.84 11.67 -5.82
C GLY A 81 5.40 11.16 -6.02
N GLY A 82 4.43 12.07 -6.13
CA GLY A 82 3.05 11.76 -6.49
C GLY A 82 2.72 12.02 -7.97
N GLY A 83 1.42 12.08 -8.25
CA GLY A 83 0.85 12.47 -9.52
C GLY A 83 0.70 11.34 -10.56
N PRO A 84 0.18 11.68 -11.75
CA PRO A 84 -0.18 10.70 -12.77
C PRO A 84 1.00 9.87 -13.30
N ALA A 85 2.20 10.46 -13.36
CA ALA A 85 3.39 9.76 -13.85
C ALA A 85 3.79 8.61 -12.91
N GLU A 86 3.85 8.87 -11.60
CA GLU A 86 4.21 7.83 -10.62
C GLU A 86 3.09 6.80 -10.48
N ALA A 87 1.83 7.23 -10.50
CA ALA A 87 0.67 6.34 -10.54
C ALA A 87 0.72 5.39 -11.75
N SER A 88 1.09 5.89 -12.93
CA SER A 88 1.25 5.07 -14.13
C SER A 88 2.42 4.08 -13.99
N ARG A 89 3.56 4.51 -13.46
CA ARG A 89 4.70 3.63 -13.18
C ARG A 89 4.33 2.51 -12.21
N PHE A 90 3.59 2.84 -11.15
CA PHE A 90 3.08 1.88 -10.18
C PHE A 90 2.18 0.83 -10.84
N LEU A 91 1.19 1.25 -11.63
CA LEU A 91 0.32 0.32 -12.37
C LEU A 91 1.11 -0.59 -13.31
N SER A 92 2.12 -0.05 -14.02
CA SER A 92 2.99 -0.84 -14.89
C SER A 92 3.93 -1.80 -14.13
N SER A 93 4.15 -1.58 -12.83
CA SER A 93 5.00 -2.43 -11.99
C SER A 93 4.27 -3.61 -11.37
N LEU A 94 2.94 -3.64 -11.45
CA LEU A 94 2.13 -4.74 -10.93
C LEU A 94 2.50 -6.02 -11.71
N ARG A 95 2.92 -7.05 -10.96
CA ARG A 95 3.50 -8.29 -11.52
C ARG A 95 2.51 -9.07 -12.39
N ASP A 96 1.22 -8.85 -12.20
CA ASP A 96 0.16 -9.47 -12.97
C ASP A 96 -0.57 -8.37 -13.75
N THR A 97 -0.52 -8.43 -15.08
CA THR A 97 -1.29 -7.53 -15.94
C THR A 97 -2.78 -7.62 -15.66
N ASP A 98 -3.26 -8.76 -15.16
CA ASP A 98 -4.65 -8.96 -14.76
C ASP A 98 -5.00 -8.24 -13.43
N ASP A 99 -4.00 -7.79 -12.65
CA ASP A 99 -4.21 -7.01 -11.43
C ASP A 99 -4.38 -5.52 -11.71
N ALA A 100 -3.83 -5.00 -12.80
CA ALA A 100 -3.83 -3.55 -13.06
C ALA A 100 -5.24 -2.97 -13.22
N LEU A 101 -6.14 -3.67 -13.90
CA LEU A 101 -7.51 -3.22 -14.09
C LEU A 101 -8.33 -3.28 -12.77
N PRO A 102 -8.39 -4.41 -12.04
CA PRO A 102 -9.02 -4.46 -10.72
C PRO A 102 -8.49 -3.41 -9.74
N VAL A 103 -7.18 -3.20 -9.70
CA VAL A 103 -6.54 -2.17 -8.85
C VAL A 103 -7.00 -0.77 -9.24
N ALA A 104 -7.00 -0.45 -10.54
CA ALA A 104 -7.46 0.84 -11.03
C ALA A 104 -8.95 1.07 -10.72
N MET A 105 -9.79 0.05 -10.93
CA MET A 105 -11.23 0.12 -10.60
C MET A 105 -11.46 0.32 -9.09
N GLY A 106 -10.73 -0.40 -8.24
CA GLY A 106 -10.78 -0.23 -6.78
C GLY A 106 -10.33 1.18 -6.36
N ALA A 107 -9.22 1.67 -6.91
CA ALA A 107 -8.74 3.03 -6.66
C ALA A 107 -9.76 4.10 -7.07
N MET A 108 -10.45 3.93 -8.20
CA MET A 108 -11.49 4.87 -8.64
C MET A 108 -12.62 4.98 -7.61
N GLN A 109 -13.04 3.90 -6.96
CA GLN A 109 -14.07 3.95 -5.93
C GLN A 109 -13.64 4.73 -4.68
N LEU A 110 -12.34 4.77 -4.42
CA LEU A 110 -11.72 5.41 -3.25
C LEU A 110 -11.35 6.89 -3.51
N LEU A 111 -11.30 7.34 -4.76
CA LEU A 111 -10.93 8.72 -5.09
C LEU A 111 -11.99 9.72 -4.60
N PRO A 112 -11.60 10.74 -3.81
CA PRO A 112 -12.54 11.68 -3.21
C PRO A 112 -13.33 12.50 -4.24
N ASN A 113 -12.77 12.72 -5.42
CA ASN A 113 -13.33 13.61 -6.44
C ASN A 113 -14.29 12.93 -7.43
N LEU A 114 -14.39 11.59 -7.45
CA LEU A 114 -15.34 10.89 -8.32
C LEU A 114 -16.80 11.04 -7.85
N ARG A 115 -17.03 11.29 -6.56
CA ARG A 115 -18.36 11.70 -6.04
C ARG A 115 -18.76 13.12 -6.47
N SER A 116 -17.80 14.00 -6.78
CA SER A 116 -18.08 15.39 -7.16
C SER A 116 -18.39 15.59 -8.65
N LYS A 117 -18.09 14.59 -9.49
CA LYS A 117 -18.40 14.62 -10.93
C LYS A 117 -19.74 13.92 -11.22
N GLN A 118 -20.78 14.23 -10.45
CA GLN A 118 -22.14 14.11 -11.00
C GLN A 118 -22.16 15.01 -12.24
N LEU A 119 -22.37 14.39 -13.39
CA LEU A 119 -22.42 15.01 -14.71
C LEU A 119 -23.23 16.32 -14.65
N LEU A 120 -22.52 17.46 -14.72
CA LEU A 120 -23.10 18.76 -15.05
C LEU A 120 -23.39 18.78 -16.56
#